data_AF-A0A076PXB2-F1
#
_entry.id   AF-A0A076PXB2-F1
#
_cell.length_a   1.000
_cell.length_b   1.000
_cell.length_c   1.000
_cell.angle_alpha   90.00
_cell.angle_beta   90.00
_cell.angle_gamma   90.00
#
_symmetry.space_group_name_H-M   'P 1'
#
loop_
_entity.id
_entity.type
_entity.pdbx_description
1 polymer ?
#
loop_
_entity_poly.entity_id
_entity_poly.type
_entity_poly.pdbx_seq_one_letter_code
_entity_poly.pdbx_strand_id
1 'polypeptide(L)'
;MLRRPVESAQYSSDDFKRFCRAHGLASSMSRRGNCWDNAVVESFFSSLKKERVRERIYKTRDKTWADVFDYIEVIYNRSCRHSHLGGISPEAFERTGLVAGICLPE
;
A
#
# COMPACT_ATOMS: atom_id res chain seq x y z
N MET A 1 -10.76 26.96 13.12
CA MET A 1 -9.86 25.87 13.57
C MET A 1 -9.95 24.72 12.57
N LEU A 2 -9.02 24.65 11.62
CA LEU A 2 -8.96 23.53 10.66
C LEU A 2 -8.55 22.26 11.42
N ARG A 3 -9.38 21.21 11.33
CA ARG A 3 -9.11 19.91 11.97
C ARG A 3 -7.74 19.39 11.54
N ARG A 4 -7.03 18.79 12.49
CA ARG A 4 -5.80 18.03 12.23
C ARG A 4 -6.06 17.03 11.08
N PRO A 5 -5.22 16.96 10.01
CA PRO A 5 -5.05 15.78 9.19
C PRO A 5 -5.15 14.55 10.08
N VAL A 6 -6.18 13.75 9.83
CA VAL A 6 -6.57 12.64 10.69
C VAL A 6 -5.48 11.59 10.54
N GLU A 7 -4.53 11.60 11.48
CA GLU A 7 -3.84 10.36 11.81
C GLU A 7 -4.92 9.42 12.33
N SER A 8 -5.13 8.30 11.64
CA SER A 8 -6.09 7.31 12.13
C SER A 8 -5.62 6.88 13.52
N ALA A 9 -6.49 7.00 14.51
CA ALA A 9 -6.20 6.62 15.90
C ALA A 9 -5.66 5.18 16.02
N GLN A 10 -5.93 4.33 15.02
CA GLN A 10 -5.39 2.98 14.89
C GLN A 10 -3.86 2.95 14.83
N TYR A 11 -3.21 3.73 13.95
CA TYR A 11 -1.74 3.72 13.79
C TYR A 11 -1.00 4.53 14.87
N SER A 12 -1.69 5.40 15.61
CA SER A 12 -1.13 6.10 16.77
C SER A 12 -1.43 5.41 18.11
N SER A 13 -2.24 4.34 18.08
CA SER A 13 -2.63 3.57 19.26
C SER A 13 -1.43 2.93 19.95
N ASP A 14 -1.58 2.70 21.25
CA ASP A 14 -0.57 2.07 22.07
C ASP A 14 -0.36 0.58 21.69
N ASP A 15 -1.44 -0.09 21.30
CA ASP A 15 -1.40 -1.47 20.79
C ASP A 15 -0.55 -1.58 19.52
N PHE A 16 -0.74 -0.67 18.57
CA PHE A 16 0.06 -0.64 17.34
C PHE A 16 1.53 -0.35 17.63
N LYS A 17 1.82 0.60 18.53
CA LYS A 17 3.20 0.90 18.94
C LYS A 17 3.87 -0.28 19.64
N ARG A 18 3.14 -1.02 20.49
CA ARG A 18 3.63 -2.26 21.11
C ARG A 18 3.96 -3.30 20.06
N PHE A 19 3.06 -3.51 19.10
CA PHE A 19 3.28 -4.44 18.00
C PHE A 19 4.56 -4.08 17.21
N CYS A 20 4.71 -2.82 16.81
CA CYS A 20 5.92 -2.38 16.10
C CYS A 20 7.19 -2.65 16.90
N ARG A 21 7.22 -2.31 18.20
CA ARG A 21 8.38 -2.57 19.06
C ARG A 21 8.69 -4.07 19.20
N ALA A 22 7.65 -4.90 19.35
CA ALA A 22 7.82 -6.35 19.49
C ALA A 22 8.42 -7.01 18.23
N HIS A 23 8.17 -6.42 17.05
CA HIS A 23 8.66 -6.91 15.77
C HIS A 23 9.86 -6.13 15.20
N GLY A 24 10.46 -5.22 15.98
CA GLY A 24 11.59 -4.40 15.52
C GLY A 24 11.25 -3.43 14.37
N LEU A 25 9.97 -3.10 14.20
CA LEU A 25 9.50 -2.23 13.12
C LEU A 25 9.59 -0.76 13.54
N ALA A 26 10.18 0.07 12.68
CA ALA A 26 10.18 1.51 12.85
C ALA A 26 8.86 2.12 12.33
N SER A 27 8.02 2.66 13.21
CA SER A 27 6.80 3.36 12.81
C SER A 27 7.14 4.76 12.29
N SER A 28 7.06 5.00 10.98
CA SER A 28 7.16 6.35 10.42
C SER A 28 5.78 7.03 10.45
N MET A 29 5.64 8.04 11.31
CA MET A 29 4.54 9.01 11.25
C MET A 29 5.12 10.31 10.69
N SER A 30 5.36 10.33 9.39
CA SER A 30 6.01 11.45 8.70
C SER A 30 5.33 12.79 9.02
N ARG A 31 6.12 13.86 9.06
CA ARG A 31 5.59 15.21 9.31
C ARG A 31 4.57 15.58 8.22
N ARG A 32 3.57 16.38 8.57
CA ARG A 32 2.64 16.95 7.60
C ARG A 32 3.39 17.65 6.46
N GLY A 33 3.00 17.32 5.23
CA GLY A 33 3.64 17.84 4.02
C GLY A 33 4.75 16.95 3.46
N ASN A 34 5.18 15.90 4.19
CA ASN A 34 6.03 14.85 3.61
C ASN A 34 5.15 13.74 3.01
N CYS A 35 4.83 13.85 1.73
CA CYS A 35 3.98 12.89 1.03
C CYS A 35 4.71 11.66 0.52
N TRP A 36 6.05 11.66 0.49
CA TRP A 36 6.84 10.60 -0.16
C TRP A 36 6.53 9.21 0.40
N ASP A 37 6.39 9.10 1.72
CA ASP A 37 6.08 7.82 2.38
C ASP A 37 4.67 7.30 2.04
N ASN A 38 3.72 8.19 1.72
CA ASN A 38 2.34 7.81 1.44
C ASN A 38 2.02 7.78 -0.07
N ALA A 39 2.80 8.45 -0.90
CA ALA A 39 2.49 8.68 -2.32
C ALA A 39 2.32 7.37 -3.10
N VAL A 40 3.15 6.36 -2.79
CA VAL A 40 3.07 5.03 -3.43
C VAL A 40 1.74 4.35 -3.10
N VAL A 41 1.36 4.37 -1.82
CA VAL A 41 0.12 3.77 -1.32
C VAL A 41 -1.10 4.53 -1.82
N GLU A 42 -1.05 5.87 -1.88
CA GLU A 42 -2.10 6.70 -2.47
C GLU A 42 -2.30 6.40 -3.96
N SER A 43 -1.21 6.23 -4.72
CA SER A 43 -1.25 5.85 -6.12
C SER A 43 -1.92 4.49 -6.31
N PHE A 44 -1.54 3.49 -5.52
CA PHE A 44 -2.18 2.17 -5.53
C PHE A 44 -3.70 2.27 -5.28
N PHE A 45 -4.12 2.98 -4.22
CA PHE A 45 -5.54 3.11 -3.90
C PHE A 45 -6.33 3.88 -4.96
N SER A 46 -5.69 4.85 -5.63
CA SER A 46 -6.28 5.55 -6.76
C SER A 46 -6.57 4.59 -7.92
N SER A 47 -5.59 3.77 -8.31
CA SER A 47 -5.75 2.76 -9.36
C SER A 47 -6.79 1.71 -9.00
N LEU A 48 -6.73 1.12 -7.80
CA LEU A 48 -7.71 0.14 -7.33
C LEU A 48 -9.14 0.69 -7.42
N LYS A 49 -9.35 1.91 -6.93
CA LYS A 49 -10.68 2.53 -6.95
C LYS A 49 -11.15 2.80 -8.37
N LYS A 50 -10.26 3.30 -9.24
CA LYS A 50 -10.57 3.63 -10.63
C LYS A 50 -10.89 2.38 -11.46
N GLU A 51 -10.10 1.33 -11.33
CA GLU A 51 -10.14 0.16 -12.22
C GLU A 51 -11.06 -0.96 -11.73
N ARG A 52 -11.40 -0.98 -10.43
CA ARG A 52 -12.24 -2.04 -9.86
C ARG A 52 -13.45 -1.54 -9.09
N VAL A 53 -13.33 -0.49 -8.28
CA VAL A 53 -14.41 -0.09 -7.36
C VAL A 53 -15.45 0.83 -8.00
N ARG A 54 -15.04 1.76 -8.87
CA ARG A 54 -15.87 2.89 -9.34
C ARG A 54 -17.21 2.49 -9.98
N GLU A 55 -17.28 1.34 -10.66
CA GLU A 55 -18.46 0.90 -11.40
C GLU A 55 -19.06 -0.40 -10.84
N ARG A 56 -18.71 -0.77 -9.60
CA ARG A 56 -19.16 -2.03 -8.97
C ARG A 56 -19.91 -1.79 -7.68
N ILE A 57 -21.08 -2.41 -7.56
CA ILE A 57 -21.85 -2.50 -6.33
C ILE A 57 -21.72 -3.93 -5.80
N TYR A 58 -21.05 -4.08 -4.65
CA TYR A 58 -20.88 -5.37 -4.01
C TYR A 58 -22.06 -5.67 -3.09
N LYS A 59 -22.68 -6.84 -3.27
CA LYS A 59 -23.81 -7.27 -2.42
C LYS A 59 -23.38 -7.82 -1.07
N THR A 60 -22.15 -8.34 -0.98
CA THR A 60 -21.64 -9.06 0.21
C THR A 60 -20.16 -8.77 0.38
N ARG A 61 -19.69 -8.70 1.63
CA ARG A 61 -18.28 -8.44 1.96
C ARG A 61 -17.33 -9.46 1.33
N ASP A 62 -17.71 -10.73 1.29
CA ASP A 62 -16.85 -11.80 0.76
C ASP A 62 -16.57 -11.64 -0.74
N LYS A 63 -17.57 -11.13 -1.50
CA LYS A 63 -17.38 -10.80 -2.91
C LYS A 63 -16.44 -9.62 -3.11
N THR A 64 -16.53 -8.60 -2.25
CA THR A 64 -15.57 -7.49 -2.26
C THR A 64 -14.17 -8.00 -1.94
N TRP A 65 -14.05 -8.89 -0.95
CA TRP A 65 -12.76 -9.42 -0.52
C TRP A 65 -12.08 -10.25 -1.62
N ALA A 66 -12.82 -11.17 -2.24
CA ALA A 66 -12.33 -11.96 -3.36
C ALA A 66 -11.91 -11.09 -4.56
N ASP A 67 -12.69 -10.05 -4.89
CA ASP A 67 -12.38 -9.17 -6.02
C ASP A 67 -11.16 -8.28 -5.77
N VAL A 68 -11.01 -7.76 -4.54
CA VAL A 68 -9.81 -6.99 -4.17
C VAL A 68 -8.59 -7.89 -4.16
N PHE A 69 -8.71 -9.13 -3.66
CA PHE A 69 -7.62 -10.10 -3.68
C PHE A 69 -7.18 -10.44 -5.10
N ASP A 70 -8.13 -10.77 -5.98
CA ASP A 70 -7.86 -11.04 -7.40
C ASP A 70 -7.19 -9.86 -8.08
N TYR A 71 -7.65 -8.63 -7.81
CA TYR A 71 -7.01 -7.45 -8.34
C TYR A 71 -5.56 -7.29 -7.89
N ILE A 72 -5.26 -7.48 -6.60
CA ILE A 72 -3.90 -7.32 -6.08
C ILE A 72 -2.97 -8.38 -6.69
N GLU A 73 -3.36 -9.65 -6.61
CA GLU A 73 -2.49 -10.76 -6.99
C GLU A 73 -2.34 -10.94 -8.50
N VAL A 74 -3.43 -10.82 -9.26
CA VAL A 74 -3.46 -11.17 -10.68
C VAL A 74 -3.24 -9.95 -11.57
N ILE A 75 -3.80 -8.80 -11.18
CA ILE A 75 -3.80 -7.62 -12.03
C ILE A 75 -2.65 -6.70 -11.65
N TYR A 76 -2.58 -6.25 -10.39
CA TYR A 76 -1.61 -5.27 -9.95
C TYR A 76 -0.20 -5.85 -9.95
N ASN A 77 0.05 -6.93 -9.20
CA ASN A 77 1.40 -7.48 -9.05
C ASN A 77 1.95 -8.15 -10.32
N ARG A 78 1.10 -8.86 -11.08
CA ARG A 78 1.54 -9.68 -12.22
C ARG A 78 1.40 -8.99 -13.58
N SER A 79 0.37 -8.19 -13.78
CA SER A 79 -0.02 -7.72 -15.12
C SER A 79 0.18 -6.20 -15.32
N CYS A 80 0.13 -5.40 -14.25
CA CYS A 80 0.23 -3.95 -14.36
C CYS A 80 1.66 -3.53 -14.68
N ARG A 81 1.86 -2.89 -15.84
CA ARG A 81 3.18 -2.43 -16.26
C ARG A 81 3.36 -1.00 -15.78
N HIS A 82 4.35 -0.76 -14.93
CA HIS A 82 4.64 0.56 -14.42
C HIS A 82 5.70 1.24 -15.28
N SER A 83 5.39 2.43 -15.82
CA SER A 83 6.34 3.22 -16.61
C SER A 83 7.61 3.56 -15.83
N HIS A 84 7.49 3.78 -14.51
CA HIS A 84 8.61 4.02 -13.60
C HIS A 84 9.55 2.80 -13.46
N LEU A 85 9.04 1.59 -13.64
CA LEU A 85 9.83 0.34 -13.55
C LEU A 85 10.41 -0.09 -14.92
N GLY A 86 10.39 0.79 -15.93
CA GLY A 86 10.80 0.42 -17.29
C GLY A 86 9.78 -0.45 -18.02
N GLY A 87 8.51 -0.43 -17.58
CA GLY A 87 7.42 -1.16 -18.24
C GLY A 87 7.37 -2.64 -17.92
N ILE A 88 7.91 -3.07 -16.78
CA ILE A 88 7.71 -4.43 -16.24
C ILE A 88 6.71 -4.41 -15.07
N SER A 89 6.20 -5.58 -14.70
CA SER A 89 5.29 -5.71 -13.56
C SER A 89 6.04 -5.70 -12.24
N PRO A 90 5.37 -5.36 -11.11
CA PRO A 90 6.00 -5.39 -9.78
C PRO A 90 6.63 -6.75 -9.48
N GLU A 91 5.95 -7.86 -9.75
CA GLU A 91 6.49 -9.21 -9.54
C GLU A 91 7.75 -9.46 -10.38
N ALA A 92 7.77 -9.00 -11.64
CA ALA A 92 8.95 -9.13 -12.50
C ALA A 92 10.12 -8.28 -11.99
N PHE A 93 9.85 -7.08 -11.47
CA PHE A 93 10.86 -6.22 -10.84
C PHE A 93 11.40 -6.82 -9.54
N GLU A 94 10.55 -7.44 -8.73
CA GLU A 94 10.99 -8.13 -7.50
C GLU A 94 11.89 -9.33 -7.84
N ARG A 95 11.52 -10.09 -8.88
CA ARG A 95 12.28 -11.26 -9.36
C ARG A 95 13.62 -10.95 -10.00
N THR A 96 13.85 -9.72 -10.49
CA THR A 96 15.19 -9.32 -10.98
C THR A 96 16.16 -9.04 -9.83
N GLY A 97 15.71 -9.12 -8.58
CA GLY A 97 16.57 -9.08 -7.38
C GLY A 97 17.01 -7.69 -6.94
N LEU A 98 16.53 -6.62 -7.59
CA LEU A 98 16.91 -5.23 -7.26
C LEU A 98 16.35 -4.72 -5.91
N VAL A 99 15.40 -5.43 -5.33
CA VAL A 99 14.75 -5.15 -4.04
C VAL A 99 15.37 -5.92 -2.88
N ALA A 100 16.18 -6.95 -3.16
CA ALA A 100 16.93 -7.67 -2.12
C ALA A 100 18.00 -6.78 -1.44
N GLY A 101 18.23 -5.55 -1.92
CA GLY A 101 19.20 -4.61 -1.37
C GLY A 101 18.64 -3.46 -0.53
N ILE A 102 17.31 -3.32 -0.35
CA ILE A 102 16.73 -2.15 0.34
C ILE A 102 16.39 -2.44 1.82
N CYS A 103 16.57 -3.67 2.28
CA CYS A 103 16.31 -4.06 3.67
C CYS A 103 17.43 -4.93 4.25
N LEU A 104 18.65 -4.37 4.31
CA LEU A 104 19.66 -4.81 5.26
C LEU A 104 19.90 -3.66 6.25
N PRO A 105 19.64 -3.85 7.55
CA PRO A 105 20.10 -2.90 8.55
C PRO A 105 21.62 -3.03 8.68
N GLU A 106 22.32 -1.90 8.71
CA GLU A 106 23.59 -1.79 9.45
C GLU A 106 23.26 -1.77 10.96
#